data_AF-A0A2V8V8Q9-F1
#
_entry.id   AF-A0A2V8V8Q9-F1
#
_cell.length_a   1.000
_cell.length_b   1.000
_cell.length_c   1.000
_cell.angle_alpha   90.00
_cell.angle_beta   90.00
_cell.angle_gamma   90.00
#
_symmetry.space_group_name_H-M   'P 1'
#
loop_
_entity.id
_entity.type
_entity.pdbx_description
1 polymer ?
#
loop_
_entity_poly.entity_id
_entity_poly.type
_entity_poly.pdbx_seq_one_letter_code
_entity_poly.pdbx_strand_id
1 'polypeptide(L)' 'MAANPYNQGAQVEHSIFGLGTVVSINEERIVIKFDDHGEKKFVTPMVVASLKKSDRQPPAEKRGSRRKKVATPVAAH' A
#
# COMPACT_ATOMS: atom_id res chain seq x y z
N MET A 1 -18.87 -10.51 3.84
CA MET A 1 -17.41 -10.43 3.64
C MET A 1 -16.88 -9.36 4.57
N ALA A 2 -16.25 -9.74 5.69
CA ALA A 2 -15.63 -8.76 6.58
C ALA A 2 -14.49 -8.09 5.81
N ALA A 3 -14.69 -6.83 5.41
CA ALA A 3 -13.68 -6.06 4.72
C ALA A 3 -12.57 -5.76 5.73
N ASN A 4 -11.54 -6.61 5.77
CA ASN A 4 -10.34 -6.30 6.53
C ASN A 4 -9.84 -4.93 6.03
N PRO A 5 -9.67 -3.95 6.92
CA PRO A 5 -9.35 -2.58 6.53
C PRO A 5 -7.98 -2.44 5.86
N TYR A 6 -7.17 -3.49 5.92
CA TYR A 6 -5.81 -3.60 5.43
C TYR A 6 -5.80 -4.54 4.22
N ASN A 7 -6.07 -3.98 3.04
CA ASN A 7 -5.92 -4.72 1.79
C ASN A 7 -4.44 -4.88 1.43
N GLN A 8 -4.12 -5.82 0.55
CA GLN A 8 -2.80 -5.87 -0.06
C GLN A 8 -2.45 -4.52 -0.72
N GLY A 9 -1.24 -4.02 -0.48
CA GLY A 9 -0.76 -2.70 -0.89
C GLY A 9 -1.12 -1.56 0.07
N ALA A 10 -1.90 -1.81 1.13
CA ALA A 10 -2.23 -0.79 2.12
C ALA A 10 -0.98 -0.33 2.90
N GLN A 11 -0.91 0.98 3.16
CA GLN A 11 0.08 1.56 4.06
C GLN A 11 -0.38 1.44 5.51
N VAL A 12 0.51 0.94 6.36
CA VAL A 12 0.25 0.71 7.78
C VAL A 12 1.42 1.21 8.61
N GLU A 13 1.13 1.63 9.83
CA GLU A 13 2.14 2.00 10.82
C GLU A 13 2.04 1.06 12.01
N HIS A 14 3.20 0.58 12.46
CA HIS A 14 3.34 -0.19 13.67
C HIS A 14 4.21 0.57 14.67
N SER A 15 3.80 0.64 15.94
CA SER A 15 4.49 1.42 16.98
C SER A 15 5.99 1.08 17.10
N ILE A 16 6.34 -0.19 16.88
CA ILE A 16 7.73 -0.70 17.02
C ILE A 16 8.51 -0.65 15.70
N PHE A 17 7.86 -0.89 14.56
CA PHE A 17 8.54 -1.07 13.27
C PHE A 17 8.36 0.12 12.31
N GLY A 18 7.57 1.11 12.71
CA GLY A 18 7.24 2.28 11.91
C GLY A 18 6.34 1.96 10.72
N LEU A 19 6.59 2.66 9.63
CA LEU A 19 5.80 2.60 8.40
C LEU A 19 6.10 1.33 7.60
N GLY A 20 5.05 0.70 7.09
CA GLY A 20 5.16 -0.50 6.27
C GLY A 20 4.02 -0.65 5.29
N THR A 21 4.22 -1.54 4.31
CA THR A 21 3.28 -1.85 3.25
C THR A 21 2.82 -3.29 3.39
N VAL A 22 1.51 -3.53 3.34
CA VAL A 22 0.96 -4.90 3.33
C VAL A 22 1.33 -5.57 2.01
N VAL A 23 2.21 -6.56 2.04
CA VAL A 23 2.62 -7.33 0.85
C VAL A 23 1.61 -8.43 0.54
N SER A 24 1.07 -9.07 1.57
CA SER A 24 0.05 -10.10 1.43
C SER A 24 -0.76 -10.22 2.71
N ILE A 25 -2.06 -10.49 2.61
CA ILE A 25 -2.96 -10.66 3.75
C ILE A 25 -3.83 -11.90 3.54
N ASN A 26 -3.88 -12.75 4.56
CA ASN A 26 -4.77 -13.89 4.70
C ASN A 26 -5.47 -13.81 6.07
N GLU A 27 -6.45 -14.68 6.29
CA GLU A 27 -7.23 -14.70 7.54
C GLU A 27 -6.36 -15.02 8.76
N GLU A 28 -5.35 -15.89 8.60
CA GLU A 28 -4.45 -16.30 9.68
C GLU A 28 -3.13 -15.51 9.70
N ARG A 29 -2.62 -15.12 8.52
CA ARG A 29 -1.28 -14.56 8.36
C ARG A 29 -1.28 -13.32 7.48
N ILE A 30 -0.51 -12.33 7.89
CA ILE A 30 -0.26 -11.10 7.13
C ILE A 30 1.25 -10.86 7.04
N VAL A 31 1.67 -10.39 5.87
CA VAL A 31 3.06 -10.06 5.55
C VAL A 31 3.14 -8.56 5.29
N ILE A 32 3.97 -7.87 6.06
CA ILE A 32 4.14 -6.42 5.99
C ILE A 32 5.62 -6.14 5.75
N LYS A 33 5.93 -5.36 4.72
CA LYS A 33 7.27 -4.86 4.47
C LYS A 33 7.42 -3.48 5.09
N PHE A 34 8.12 -3.41 6.21
CA PHE A 34 8.49 -2.15 6.85
C PHE A 34 9.68 -1.53 6.14
N ASP A 35 9.70 -0.20 6.09
CA ASP A 35 10.74 0.57 5.40
C ASP A 35 12.10 0.40 6.09
N ASP A 36 12.10 0.42 7.43
CA ASP A 36 13.31 0.35 8.25
C ASP A 36 13.69 -1.09 8.65
N HIS A 37 12.70 -1.96 8.86
CA HIS A 37 12.90 -3.31 9.38
C HIS A 37 12.73 -4.43 8.35
N GLY A 38 12.35 -4.11 7.10
CA GLY A 38 12.11 -5.09 6.05
C GLY A 38 10.84 -5.92 6.24
N GLU A 39 10.80 -7.09 5.62
CA GLU A 39 9.62 -7.95 5.63
C GLU A 39 9.43 -8.68 6.97
N LYS A 40 8.22 -8.58 7.52
CA LYS A 40 7.81 -9.30 8.72
C LYS A 40 6.46 -9.97 8.54
N LYS A 41 6.34 -11.17 9.11
CA LYS A 41 5.13 -12.00 9.10
C LYS A 41 4.49 -11.99 10.47
N PHE A 42 3.18 -11.76 10.52
CA PHE A 42 2.42 -11.73 11.76
C PHE A 42 1.14 -12.56 11.64
N VAL A 43 0.55 -12.82 12.80
CA VAL A 43 -0.79 -13.38 12.91
C VAL A 43 -1.78 -12.24 12.69
N THR A 44 -2.63 -12.35 11.68
CA THR A 44 -3.55 -11.29 11.25
C THR A 44 -4.39 -10.71 12.39
N PRO A 45 -5.16 -11.51 13.17
CA PRO A 45 -5.99 -10.95 14.25
C PRO A 45 -5.19 -10.24 15.35
N MET A 46 -3.95 -10.66 15.61
CA MET A 46 -3.12 -10.04 16.64
C MET A 46 -2.52 -8.71 16.17
N VAL A 47 -2.06 -8.66 14.92
CA VAL A 47 -1.40 -7.46 14.41
C VAL A 47 -2.40 -6.40 13.98
N VAL A 48 -3.59 -6.76 13.49
CA VAL A 48 -4.64 -5.82 13.07
C VAL A 48 -5.02 -4.86 14.20
N ALA A 49 -5.01 -5.32 15.46
CA ALA A 49 -5.24 -4.48 16.64
C ALA A 49 -4.08 -3.53 16.96
N SER A 50 -2.86 -3.87 16.53
CA SER A 50 -1.64 -3.09 16.76
C SER A 50 -1.23 -2.20 15.58
N LEU A 51 -1.87 -2.39 14.41
CA LEU A 51 -1.64 -1.57 13.22
C LEU A 51 -2.51 -0.33 13.24
N LYS A 52 -1.91 0.80 12.85
CA LYS A 52 -2.61 2.02 12.49
C LYS A 52 -2.68 2.15 10.97
N LYS A 53 -3.78 2.68 10.46
CA LYS A 53 -3.83 3.15 9.07
C LYS A 53 -2.95 4.38 8.95
N SER A 54 -1.91 4.30 8.13
CA SER A 54 -1.12 5.48 7.78
C SER A 54 -1.85 6.25 6.69
N ASP A 55 -2.03 7.55 6.90
CA ASP A 55 -2.45 8.50 5.85
C ASP A 55 -1.28 8.91 4.95
N ARG A 56 -0.15 8.18 4.98
CA ARG A 56 0.87 8.30 3.95
C ARG A 56 0.15 7.93 2.65
N GLN A 57 -0.33 8.94 1.94
CA GLN A 57 -0.93 8.75 0.63
C GLN A 57 0.06 7.87 -0.13
N PRO A 58 -0.37 6.73 -0.70
CA PRO A 58 0.51 5.96 -1.55
C PRO A 58 1.11 6.98 -2.52
N PRO A 59 2.45 7.14 -2.58
CA PRO A 59 3.07 8.15 -3.43
C PRO A 59 2.44 7.94 -4.78
N ALA A 60 1.66 8.94 -5.23
CA ALA A 60 0.56 8.73 -6.16
C ALA A 60 1.03 7.91 -7.36
N GLU A 61 0.87 6.59 -7.30
CA GLU A 61 1.02 5.73 -8.46
C GLU A 61 -0.25 5.95 -9.24
N LYS A 62 -0.20 7.05 -9.98
CA LYS A 62 -0.91 7.32 -11.22
C LYS A 62 -2.27 6.64 -11.27
N ARG A 63 -3.17 7.02 -10.36
CA ARG A 63 -4.62 6.85 -10.60
C ARG A 63 -4.88 7.49 -11.96
N GLY A 64 -5.12 6.64 -12.95
CA GLY A 64 -4.86 6.95 -14.35
C GLY A 64 -5.41 8.30 -14.79
N SER A 65 -4.51 9.21 -15.16
CA SER A 65 -4.79 10.08 -16.29
C SER A 65 -4.45 9.29 -17.54
N ARG A 66 -5.40 8.45 -17.95
CA ARG A 66 -5.61 8.11 -19.35
C ARG A 66 -5.94 9.41 -20.09
N ARG A 67 -4.93 10.25 -20.35
CA ARG A 67 -4.99 11.18 -21.49
C ARG A 67 -4.41 10.44 -22.69
N LYS A 68 -5.23 9.56 -23.26
CA LYS A 68 -5.11 9.23 -24.67
C LYS A 68 -5.87 10.33 -25.43
N LYS A 69 -5.29 10.80 -26.54
CA LYS A 69 -5.71 11.87 -27.49
C LYS A 69 -4.98 13.20 -27.24
N VAL A 70 -4.28 13.84 -28.18
CA VAL A 70 -4.17 13.70 -29.65
C VAL A 70 -2.75 14.13 -30.07
N ALA A 71 -2.26 13.55 -31.17
CA ALA A 71 -1.08 13.98 -31.90
C ALA A 71 -1.13 15.47 -32.29
N THR A 72 0.02 16.14 -32.28
CA THR A 72 0.27 17.31 -33.11
C THR A 72 1.62 17.07 -33.83
N PRO A 73 1.64 16.87 -35.16
CA PRO A 73 2.87 17.01 -35.91
C PRO A 73 3.13 18.51 -36.03
N VAL A 74 4.20 19.02 -35.42
CA VAL A 74 4.69 20.35 -35.77
C VAL A 74 5.60 20.19 -36.98
N ALA A 75 5.02 20.44 -38.15
CA ALA A 75 5.77 20.88 -39.31
C ALA A 75 6.02 22.39 -39.17
N ALA A 76 7.28 22.81 -39.32
CA ALA A 76 7.72 24.17 -39.67
C ALA A 76 9.19 24.04 -40.11
N HIS A 77 9.51 24.15 -41.41
CA HIS A 77 9.64 25.35 -42.27
C HIS A 77 11.00 26.03 -42.10
#